data_AF-A0A2G8QWX1-F1
#
_entry.id   AF-A0A2G8QWX1-F1
#
_cell.length_a   1.000
_cell.length_b   1.000
_cell.length_c   1.000
_cell.angle_alpha   90.00
_cell.angle_beta   90.00
_cell.angle_gamma   90.00
#
_symmetry.space_group_name_H-M   'P 1'
#
loop_
_entity.id
_entity.type
_entity.pdbx_description
1 polymer ?
#
loop_
_entity_poly.entity_id
_entity_poly.type
_entity_poly.pdbx_seq_one_letter_code
_entity_poly.pdbx_strand_id
1 'polypeptide(L)'
;MDHIHSDAIIAIAAASNSKELTQKIFGDTIGWLPWKKPGYELGLWLEDFCLRNPDAKGVVLESHGLFCWDDDAETCYATTLNTINRAIAWFEEQTADIPALAGEKHPTLSAAERHRVATALMPAIRGMISGDSHKVDHFDDQDAVLQFVGAQDMPRLAALGPSCPDHFLRTKIRPLVVDFDPANPDIDATIAGLTEMVGAYRADYTAYYERCKHDNSPTIRDPNAVVYLVPGVGMITSAKEKATAQISGEF
;
A
#
# COMPACT_ATOMS: atom_id res chain seq x y z
N MET A 1 22.88 11.47 4.36
CA MET A 1 21.53 11.86 3.95
C MET A 1 20.75 10.59 3.72
N ASP A 2 19.59 10.48 4.37
CA ASP A 2 18.69 9.36 4.22
C ASP A 2 17.42 9.81 3.50
N HIS A 3 16.86 8.91 2.70
CA HIS A 3 15.54 9.06 2.10
C HIS A 3 14.73 7.79 2.34
N ILE A 4 13.56 7.93 2.95
CA ILE A 4 12.75 6.77 3.34
C ILE A 4 11.24 7.05 3.20
N HIS A 5 10.49 5.98 2.99
CA HIS A 5 9.02 5.96 2.86
C HIS A 5 8.39 5.08 3.95
N SER A 6 8.75 5.29 5.22
CA SER A 6 8.13 4.55 6.33
C SER A 6 6.64 4.87 6.45
N ASP A 7 5.82 3.88 6.82
CA ASP A 7 4.36 3.99 6.88
C ASP A 7 3.85 5.21 7.64
N ALA A 8 4.38 5.46 8.85
CA ALA A 8 3.97 6.60 9.67
C ALA A 8 4.26 7.95 8.98
N ILE A 9 5.40 8.08 8.30
CA ILE A 9 5.71 9.31 7.57
C ILE A 9 4.87 9.42 6.29
N ILE A 10 4.63 8.33 5.58
CA ILE A 10 3.74 8.34 4.41
C ILE A 10 2.32 8.73 4.82
N ALA A 11 1.82 8.24 5.96
CA ALA A 11 0.51 8.63 6.50
C ALA A 11 0.42 10.14 6.75
N ILE A 12 1.50 10.77 7.23
CA ILE A 12 1.58 12.23 7.37
C ILE A 12 1.68 12.91 6.00
N ALA A 13 2.62 12.48 5.16
CA ALA A 13 2.93 13.09 3.88
C ALA A 13 1.75 13.05 2.90
N ALA A 14 1.00 11.95 2.89
CA ALA A 14 -0.16 11.74 2.02
C ALA A 14 -1.45 12.36 2.57
N ALA A 15 -1.46 12.86 3.81
CA ALA A 15 -2.63 13.54 4.36
C ALA A 15 -2.87 14.88 3.64
N SER A 16 -4.14 15.23 3.43
CA SER A 16 -4.53 16.50 2.81
C SER A 16 -4.06 17.73 3.59
N ASN A 17 -3.77 17.56 4.88
CA ASN A 17 -3.22 18.58 5.77
C ASN A 17 -1.78 18.25 6.23
N SER A 18 -0.99 17.57 5.39
CA SER A 18 0.37 17.11 5.70
C SER A 18 1.29 18.20 6.27
N LYS A 19 1.20 19.44 5.76
CA LYS A 19 1.98 20.58 6.26
C LYS A 19 1.69 20.89 7.73
N GLU A 20 0.42 20.92 8.10
CA GLU A 20 -0.03 21.22 9.46
C GLU A 20 0.34 20.10 10.42
N LEU A 21 0.17 18.84 9.99
CA LEU A 21 0.60 17.67 10.75
C LEU A 21 2.12 17.65 10.97
N THR A 22 2.90 17.96 9.93
CA THR A 22 4.36 18.02 10.03
C THR A 22 4.79 19.04 11.08
N GLN A 23 4.23 20.25 11.04
CA GLN A 23 4.51 21.28 12.05
C GLN A 23 4.06 20.84 13.46
N LYS A 24 2.86 20.26 13.58
CA LYS A 24 2.32 19.80 14.88
C LYS A 24 3.19 18.71 15.50
N ILE A 25 3.63 17.75 14.69
CA ILE A 25 4.33 16.55 15.16
C ILE A 25 5.79 16.88 15.40
N PHE A 26 6.46 17.58 14.50
CA PHE A 26 7.93 17.74 14.52
C PHE A 26 8.42 19.12 14.93
N GLY A 27 7.56 20.14 14.89
CA GLY A 27 7.97 21.54 15.06
C GLY A 27 8.92 21.99 13.96
N ASP A 28 9.90 22.82 14.31
CA ASP A 28 10.81 23.41 13.32
C ASP A 28 12.00 22.49 12.96
N THR A 29 12.15 21.35 13.65
CA THR A 29 13.27 20.42 13.43
C THR A 29 13.16 19.70 12.08
N ILE A 30 11.94 19.35 11.66
CA ILE A 30 11.65 18.70 10.39
C ILE A 30 10.69 19.60 9.61
N GLY A 31 11.17 20.14 8.49
CA GLY A 31 10.37 21.03 7.66
C GLY A 31 9.36 20.30 6.78
N TRP A 32 8.70 21.05 5.91
CA TRP A 32 7.78 20.53 4.91
C TRP A 32 7.96 21.22 3.56
N LEU A 33 7.86 20.47 2.46
CA LEU A 33 7.82 20.99 1.09
C LEU A 33 6.60 20.43 0.33
N PRO A 34 5.98 21.24 -0.54
CA PRO A 34 4.87 20.80 -1.37
C PRO A 34 5.31 19.78 -2.42
N TRP A 35 4.34 19.04 -2.97
CA TRP A 35 4.65 17.94 -3.88
C TRP A 35 5.44 18.43 -5.09
N LYS A 36 6.51 17.68 -5.40
CA LYS A 36 7.30 17.86 -6.60
C LYS A 36 7.70 16.51 -7.15
N LYS A 37 7.63 16.37 -8.47
CA LYS A 37 8.13 15.18 -9.16
C LYS A 37 9.60 14.92 -8.76
N PRO A 38 9.96 13.68 -8.35
CA PRO A 38 11.34 13.34 -8.02
C PRO A 38 12.28 13.60 -9.21
N GLY A 39 13.41 14.27 -8.94
CA GLY A 39 14.41 14.62 -9.95
C GLY A 39 15.22 15.86 -9.58
N TYR A 40 15.96 16.39 -10.56
CA TYR A 40 16.88 17.51 -10.37
C TYR A 40 16.21 18.76 -9.78
N GLU A 41 15.00 19.10 -10.24
CA GLU A 41 14.29 20.28 -9.77
C GLU A 41 13.91 20.19 -8.28
N LEU A 42 13.54 19.00 -7.79
CA LEU A 42 13.34 18.77 -6.36
C LEU A 42 14.65 18.97 -5.58
N GLY A 43 15.79 18.57 -6.14
CA GLY A 43 17.11 18.83 -5.55
C GLY A 43 17.40 20.31 -5.35
N LEU A 44 17.04 21.17 -6.31
CA LEU A 44 17.19 22.63 -6.20
C LEU A 44 16.26 23.21 -5.12
N TRP A 45 15.05 22.66 -4.96
CA TRP A 45 14.13 23.08 -3.90
C TRP A 45 14.64 22.68 -2.52
N LEU A 46 15.26 21.49 -2.40
CA LEU A 46 15.92 21.04 -1.18
C LEU A 46 17.11 21.93 -0.83
N GLU A 47 17.94 22.31 -1.81
CA GLU A 47 19.04 23.26 -1.60
C GLU A 47 18.54 24.60 -1.05
N ASP A 48 17.56 25.22 -1.71
CA ASP A 48 16.96 26.48 -1.25
C ASP A 48 16.33 26.35 0.14
N PHE A 49 15.67 25.22 0.43
CA PHE A 49 15.12 24.93 1.74
C PHE A 49 16.22 24.88 2.82
N CYS A 50 17.30 24.13 2.60
CA CYS A 50 18.41 24.03 3.55
C CYS A 50 19.09 25.38 3.80
N LEU A 51 19.28 26.19 2.75
CA LEU A 51 19.88 27.53 2.88
C LEU A 51 19.01 28.48 3.73
N ARG A 52 17.68 28.37 3.65
CA ARG A 52 16.74 29.19 4.42
C ARG A 52 16.49 28.66 5.83
N ASN A 53 16.73 27.38 6.06
CA ASN A 53 16.45 26.70 7.32
C ASN A 53 17.70 25.94 7.79
N PRO A 54 18.78 26.65 8.18
CA PRO A 54 20.06 26.02 8.49
C PRO A 54 20.01 25.06 9.70
N ASP A 55 19.03 25.24 10.59
CA ASP A 55 18.84 24.41 11.77
C ASP A 55 17.95 23.18 11.52
N ALA A 56 17.32 23.08 10.33
CA ALA A 56 16.50 21.93 9.99
C ALA A 56 17.35 20.67 9.83
N LYS A 57 16.82 19.54 10.29
CA LYS A 57 17.47 18.22 10.25
C LYS A 57 16.83 17.26 9.25
N GLY A 58 15.72 17.70 8.65
CA GLY A 58 14.99 16.93 7.67
C GLY A 58 13.84 17.71 7.08
N VAL A 59 13.16 17.10 6.11
CA VAL A 59 11.96 17.65 5.48
C VAL A 59 11.01 16.53 5.05
N VAL A 60 9.73 16.69 5.38
CA VAL A 60 8.65 15.88 4.81
C VAL A 60 8.29 16.46 3.45
N LEU A 61 8.24 15.60 2.45
CA LEU A 61 7.79 15.93 1.10
C LEU A 61 6.34 15.48 0.94
N GLU A 62 5.44 16.42 0.68
CA GLU A 62 4.01 16.15 0.45
C GLU A 62 3.81 15.05 -0.60
N SER A 63 2.97 14.07 -0.24
CA SER A 63 2.65 12.86 -1.02
C SER A 63 3.88 12.08 -1.52
N HIS A 64 4.99 12.12 -0.78
CA HIS A 64 6.23 11.44 -1.17
C HIS A 64 6.96 10.76 -0.01
N GLY A 65 7.50 11.47 0.99
CA GLY A 65 8.31 10.81 2.02
C GLY A 65 9.17 11.74 2.87
N LEU A 66 10.22 11.21 3.49
CA LEU A 66 11.14 11.94 4.38
C LEU A 66 12.53 12.04 3.78
N PHE A 67 13.16 13.20 3.94
CA PHE A 67 14.61 13.34 3.90
C PHE A 67 15.13 13.74 5.27
N CYS A 68 16.24 13.13 5.70
CA CYS A 68 17.03 13.58 6.84
C CYS A 68 18.49 13.75 6.42
N TRP A 69 19.20 14.66 7.06
CA TRP A 69 20.60 14.93 6.76
C TRP A 69 21.39 15.31 8.01
N ASP A 70 22.66 14.93 8.00
CA ASP A 70 23.70 15.41 8.89
C ASP A 70 25.07 15.15 8.22
N ASP A 71 26.13 15.80 8.70
CA ASP A 71 27.49 15.59 8.22
C ASP A 71 28.04 14.22 8.68
N ASP A 72 27.48 13.68 9.77
CA ASP A 72 27.77 12.35 10.27
C ASP A 72 26.66 11.34 9.93
N ALA A 73 27.05 10.18 9.43
CA ALA A 73 26.11 9.16 8.96
C ALA A 73 25.31 8.51 10.10
N GLU A 74 25.95 8.29 11.26
CA GLU A 74 25.28 7.73 12.44
C GLU A 74 24.24 8.70 13.00
N THR A 75 24.57 9.99 13.02
CA THR A 75 23.67 11.07 13.44
C THR A 75 22.49 11.24 12.48
N CYS A 76 22.73 11.17 11.16
CA CYS A 76 21.67 11.18 10.15
C CYS A 76 20.70 10.00 10.37
N TYR A 77 21.24 8.80 10.55
CA TYR A 77 20.45 7.60 10.81
C TYR A 77 19.63 7.70 12.10
N ALA A 78 20.23 8.16 13.20
CA ALA A 78 19.54 8.36 14.47
C ALA A 78 18.42 9.41 14.35
N THR A 79 18.65 10.49 13.58
CA THR A 79 17.63 11.50 13.28
C THR A 79 16.46 10.91 12.51
N THR A 80 16.73 10.10 11.50
CA THR A 80 15.72 9.38 10.72
C THR A 80 14.86 8.50 11.65
N LEU A 81 15.48 7.65 12.47
CA LEU A 81 14.76 6.78 13.40
C LEU A 81 13.92 7.56 14.42
N ASN A 82 14.48 8.60 15.02
CA ASN A 82 13.76 9.43 15.99
C ASN A 82 12.54 10.12 15.35
N THR A 83 12.67 10.57 14.10
CA THR A 83 11.57 11.20 13.36
C THR A 83 10.44 10.19 13.11
N ILE A 84 10.77 8.98 12.66
CA ILE A 84 9.79 7.90 12.45
C ILE A 84 9.10 7.53 13.77
N ASN A 85 9.87 7.29 14.84
CA ASN A 85 9.32 6.89 16.13
C ASN A 85 8.42 7.98 16.75
N ARG A 86 8.76 9.25 16.56
CA ARG A 86 7.91 10.37 16.99
C ARG A 86 6.58 10.41 16.25
N ALA A 87 6.59 10.09 14.95
CA ALA A 87 5.36 9.94 14.17
C ALA A 87 4.51 8.76 14.66
N ILE A 88 5.14 7.60 14.89
CA ILE A 88 4.46 6.39 15.41
C ILE A 88 3.80 6.69 16.76
N ALA A 89 4.55 7.22 17.73
CA ALA A 89 4.03 7.55 19.05
C ALA A 89 2.88 8.55 19.00
N TRP A 90 2.95 9.53 18.08
CA TRP A 90 1.85 10.47 17.87
C TRP A 90 0.60 9.76 17.34
N PHE A 91 0.72 8.88 16.35
CA PHE A 91 -0.43 8.12 15.85
C PHE A 91 -1.03 7.22 16.92
N GLU A 92 -0.21 6.48 17.66
CA GLU A 92 -0.67 5.63 18.77
C GLU A 92 -1.50 6.42 19.78
N GLU A 93 -1.07 7.64 20.13
CA GLU A 93 -1.85 8.52 21.01
C GLU A 93 -3.15 9.01 20.37
N GLN A 94 -3.10 9.48 19.11
CA GLN A 94 -4.28 10.04 18.45
C GLN A 94 -5.34 9.00 18.06
N THR A 95 -4.95 7.74 17.90
CA THR A 95 -5.85 6.67 17.44
C THR A 95 -6.22 5.65 18.53
N ALA A 96 -5.70 5.81 19.76
CA ALA A 96 -5.92 4.87 20.86
C ALA A 96 -7.39 4.46 21.06
N ASP A 97 -8.32 5.41 20.95
CA ASP A 97 -9.76 5.19 21.15
C ASP A 97 -10.57 5.20 19.83
N ILE A 98 -9.89 5.21 18.68
CA ILE A 98 -10.53 5.25 17.37
C ILE A 98 -10.47 3.85 16.76
N PRO A 99 -11.63 3.20 16.51
CA PRO A 99 -11.64 1.93 15.79
C PRO A 99 -10.92 2.07 14.44
N ALA A 100 -9.90 1.24 14.23
CA ALA A 100 -9.18 1.22 12.97
C ALA A 100 -10.16 0.99 11.82
N LEU A 101 -10.01 1.76 10.74
CA LEU A 101 -10.73 1.56 9.46
C LEU A 101 -12.26 1.51 9.61
N ALA A 102 -12.80 2.35 10.50
CA ALA A 102 -14.23 2.43 10.84
C ALA A 102 -14.83 1.16 11.49
N GLY A 103 -13.98 0.28 12.02
CA GLY A 103 -14.38 -0.90 12.76
C GLY A 103 -14.67 -2.13 11.90
N GLU A 104 -15.10 -3.20 12.56
CA GLU A 104 -15.35 -4.50 11.93
C GLU A 104 -16.66 -4.50 11.12
N LYS A 105 -16.59 -5.09 9.93
CA LYS A 105 -17.74 -5.37 9.05
C LYS A 105 -17.95 -6.87 8.87
N HIS A 106 -16.87 -7.60 8.68
CA HIS A 106 -16.88 -9.02 8.37
C HIS A 106 -16.19 -9.80 9.50
N PRO A 107 -16.78 -10.90 9.98
CA PRO A 107 -16.13 -11.74 10.97
C PRO A 107 -14.84 -12.32 10.42
N THR A 108 -13.80 -12.34 11.25
CA THR A 108 -12.57 -13.08 10.94
C THR A 108 -12.80 -14.56 11.19
N LEU A 109 -12.65 -15.39 10.16
CA LEU A 109 -12.78 -16.83 10.28
C LEU A 109 -11.64 -17.42 11.13
N SER A 110 -11.87 -18.61 11.70
CA SER A 110 -10.79 -19.34 12.39
C SER A 110 -9.64 -19.67 11.45
N ALA A 111 -8.41 -19.76 11.95
CA ALA A 111 -7.24 -20.05 11.11
C ALA A 111 -7.43 -21.29 10.22
N ALA A 112 -8.01 -22.37 10.75
CA ALA A 112 -8.31 -23.59 9.97
C ALA A 112 -9.26 -23.31 8.79
N GLU A 113 -10.31 -22.51 9.01
CA GLU A 113 -11.25 -22.12 7.97
C GLU A 113 -10.63 -21.17 6.94
N ARG A 114 -9.80 -20.21 7.37
CA ARG A 114 -9.05 -19.34 6.47
C ARG A 114 -8.14 -20.13 5.55
N HIS A 115 -7.37 -21.07 6.10
CA HIS A 115 -6.51 -21.96 5.30
C HIS A 115 -7.31 -22.85 4.37
N ARG A 116 -8.49 -23.34 4.78
CA ARG A 116 -9.39 -24.13 3.91
C ARG A 116 -9.85 -23.32 2.71
N VAL A 117 -10.32 -22.09 2.92
CA VAL A 117 -10.75 -21.18 1.86
C VAL A 117 -9.58 -20.81 0.95
N ALA A 118 -8.45 -20.37 1.51
CA ALA A 118 -7.26 -20.02 0.74
C ALA A 118 -6.76 -21.18 -0.13
N THR A 119 -6.70 -22.40 0.42
CA THR A 119 -6.28 -23.60 -0.31
C THR A 119 -7.18 -23.91 -1.52
N ALA A 120 -8.47 -23.60 -1.44
CA ALA A 120 -9.40 -23.76 -2.55
C ALA A 120 -9.30 -22.62 -3.59
N LEU A 121 -9.20 -21.37 -3.13
CA LEU A 121 -9.18 -20.19 -4.01
C LEU A 121 -7.85 -20.04 -4.76
N MET A 122 -6.71 -20.26 -4.11
CA MET A 122 -5.38 -20.08 -4.71
C MET A 122 -5.20 -20.84 -6.05
N PRO A 123 -5.41 -22.17 -6.14
CA PRO A 123 -5.29 -22.89 -7.41
C PRO A 123 -6.32 -22.46 -8.45
N ALA A 124 -7.54 -22.09 -8.04
CA ALA A 124 -8.57 -21.59 -8.95
C ALA A 124 -8.16 -20.25 -9.58
N ILE A 125 -7.77 -19.28 -8.76
CA ILE A 125 -7.25 -17.98 -9.19
C ILE A 125 -6.05 -18.20 -10.10
N ARG A 126 -5.04 -18.95 -9.65
CA ARG A 126 -3.81 -19.22 -10.41
C ARG A 126 -4.10 -19.84 -11.77
N GLY A 127 -5.05 -20.78 -11.85
CA GLY A 127 -5.49 -21.38 -13.10
C GLY A 127 -6.05 -20.36 -14.09
N MET A 128 -6.75 -19.32 -13.61
CA MET A 128 -7.30 -18.26 -14.46
C MET A 128 -6.25 -17.26 -14.94
N ILE A 129 -5.20 -17.02 -14.15
CA ILE A 129 -4.23 -15.93 -14.39
C ILE A 129 -2.88 -16.36 -14.93
N SER A 130 -2.62 -17.67 -15.04
CA SER A 130 -1.33 -18.21 -15.49
C SER A 130 -1.29 -18.59 -16.99
N GLY A 131 -2.27 -18.15 -17.78
CA GLY A 131 -2.38 -18.50 -19.20
C GLY A 131 -1.15 -18.12 -20.04
N ASP A 132 -0.63 -16.89 -19.83
CA ASP A 132 0.51 -16.36 -20.60
C ASP A 132 1.86 -16.47 -19.85
N SER A 133 1.83 -16.83 -18.56
CA SER A 133 3.05 -16.98 -17.75
C SER A 133 2.80 -17.78 -16.48
N HIS A 134 3.82 -18.52 -16.05
CA HIS A 134 3.81 -19.18 -14.75
C HIS A 134 3.70 -18.18 -13.60
N LYS A 135 2.88 -18.52 -12.60
CA LYS A 135 2.75 -17.76 -11.35
C LYS A 135 2.77 -18.69 -10.14
N VAL A 136 3.22 -18.15 -9.02
CA VAL A 136 3.22 -18.75 -7.69
C VAL A 136 2.46 -17.82 -6.76
N ASP A 137 1.67 -18.42 -5.88
CA ASP A 137 0.88 -17.67 -4.91
C ASP A 137 1.60 -17.58 -3.56
N HIS A 138 1.28 -16.54 -2.81
CA HIS A 138 1.57 -16.40 -1.39
C HIS A 138 0.27 -16.04 -0.67
N PHE A 139 0.07 -16.62 0.51
CA PHE A 139 -1.07 -16.34 1.38
C PHE A 139 -0.56 -15.69 2.65
N ASP A 140 -1.25 -14.64 3.08
CA ASP A 140 -0.96 -13.88 4.29
C ASP A 140 -2.25 -13.65 5.07
N ASP A 141 -2.25 -14.09 6.32
CA ASP A 141 -3.33 -13.92 7.29
C ASP A 141 -2.83 -13.35 8.62
N GLN A 142 -1.79 -12.51 8.59
CA GLN A 142 -1.36 -11.75 9.75
C GLN A 142 -2.43 -10.78 10.25
N ASP A 143 -2.36 -10.39 11.53
CA ASP A 143 -3.39 -9.58 12.19
C ASP A 143 -3.70 -8.27 11.47
N ALA A 144 -2.69 -7.58 10.91
CA ALA A 144 -2.88 -6.36 10.14
C ALA A 144 -3.70 -6.59 8.86
N VAL A 145 -3.44 -7.69 8.15
CA VAL A 145 -4.19 -8.08 6.95
C VAL A 145 -5.62 -8.45 7.33
N LEU A 146 -5.80 -9.24 8.39
CA LEU A 146 -7.12 -9.64 8.88
C LEU A 146 -7.97 -8.44 9.33
N GLN A 147 -7.36 -7.49 10.05
CA GLN A 147 -8.01 -6.23 10.41
C GLN A 147 -8.43 -5.45 9.17
N PHE A 148 -7.58 -5.38 8.14
CA PHE A 148 -7.93 -4.70 6.90
C PHE A 148 -9.05 -5.41 6.14
N VAL A 149 -8.95 -6.72 5.84
CA VAL A 149 -9.99 -7.44 5.07
C VAL A 149 -11.32 -7.57 5.82
N GLY A 150 -11.30 -7.42 7.14
CA GLY A 150 -12.49 -7.42 7.99
C GLY A 150 -13.17 -6.05 8.14
N ALA A 151 -12.53 -4.95 7.73
CA ALA A 151 -12.96 -3.60 8.08
C ALA A 151 -14.13 -3.05 7.24
N GLN A 152 -14.87 -2.10 7.82
CA GLN A 152 -15.94 -1.34 7.16
C GLN A 152 -15.43 -0.56 5.95
N ASP A 153 -14.31 0.14 6.11
CA ASP A 153 -13.74 0.98 5.06
C ASP A 153 -12.96 0.21 3.99
N MET A 154 -12.76 -1.10 4.16
CA MET A 154 -11.92 -1.91 3.26
C MET A 154 -12.31 -1.79 1.78
N PRO A 155 -13.60 -1.93 1.37
CA PRO A 155 -13.94 -1.85 -0.06
C PRO A 155 -13.61 -0.49 -0.67
N ARG A 156 -13.80 0.59 0.10
CA ARG A 156 -13.49 1.95 -0.32
C ARG A 156 -11.98 2.13 -0.47
N LEU A 157 -11.21 1.72 0.52
CA LEU A 157 -9.74 1.86 0.53
C LEU A 157 -9.09 1.00 -0.55
N ALA A 158 -9.53 -0.25 -0.72
CA ALA A 158 -9.06 -1.15 -1.78
C ALA A 158 -9.31 -0.57 -3.20
N ALA A 159 -10.37 0.23 -3.37
CA ALA A 159 -10.69 0.85 -4.66
C ALA A 159 -9.88 2.13 -4.98
N LEU A 160 -9.27 2.78 -3.98
CA LEU A 160 -8.51 4.03 -4.18
C LEU A 160 -7.21 3.83 -4.97
N GLY A 161 -6.61 2.65 -4.88
CA GLY A 161 -5.37 2.31 -5.56
C GLY A 161 -4.09 2.63 -4.76
N PRO A 162 -2.92 2.56 -5.40
CA PRO A 162 -1.62 2.63 -4.73
C PRO A 162 -1.36 4.00 -4.10
N SER A 163 -0.78 4.00 -2.89
CA SER A 163 -0.40 5.21 -2.15
C SER A 163 0.92 5.83 -2.64
N CYS A 164 1.80 5.04 -3.27
CA CYS A 164 3.06 5.53 -3.84
C CYS A 164 3.43 4.82 -5.16
N PRO A 165 4.35 5.38 -5.98
CA PRO A 165 4.79 4.77 -7.24
C PRO A 165 5.36 3.35 -7.12
N ASP A 166 5.99 3.01 -5.98
CA ASP A 166 6.57 1.67 -5.76
C ASP A 166 5.49 0.59 -5.68
N HIS A 167 4.35 0.91 -5.06
CA HIS A 167 3.17 0.04 -5.05
C HIS A 167 2.71 -0.25 -6.48
N PHE A 168 2.63 0.75 -7.37
CA PHE A 168 2.20 0.52 -8.75
C PHE A 168 3.09 -0.49 -9.50
N LEU A 169 4.40 -0.51 -9.22
CA LEU A 169 5.32 -1.48 -9.83
C LEU A 169 5.04 -2.91 -9.36
N ARG A 170 4.62 -3.08 -8.11
CA ARG A 170 4.48 -4.37 -7.41
C ARG A 170 3.06 -4.93 -7.35
N THR A 171 2.06 -4.08 -7.09
CA THR A 171 0.66 -4.45 -6.81
C THR A 171 -0.33 -3.95 -7.87
N LYS A 172 0.12 -3.11 -8.82
CA LYS A 172 -0.66 -2.47 -9.90
C LYS A 172 -1.57 -1.35 -9.39
N ILE A 173 -2.66 -1.06 -10.11
CA ILE A 173 -3.53 0.11 -9.83
C ILE A 173 -4.49 -0.10 -8.67
N ARG A 174 -4.79 -1.35 -8.29
CA ARG A 174 -5.59 -1.72 -7.12
C ARG A 174 -5.62 -3.24 -6.95
N PRO A 175 -5.90 -3.77 -5.75
CA PRO A 175 -6.23 -5.17 -5.55
C PRO A 175 -7.57 -5.56 -6.20
N LEU A 176 -7.81 -6.87 -6.30
CA LEU A 176 -9.14 -7.45 -6.55
C LEU A 176 -9.73 -7.92 -5.21
N VAL A 177 -10.86 -7.35 -4.81
CA VAL A 177 -11.60 -7.81 -3.63
C VAL A 177 -12.49 -8.98 -4.04
N VAL A 178 -12.26 -10.17 -3.48
CA VAL A 178 -13.05 -11.38 -3.76
C VAL A 178 -14.41 -11.28 -3.09
N ASP A 179 -15.47 -11.58 -3.84
CA ASP A 179 -16.84 -11.58 -3.34
C ASP A 179 -17.08 -12.87 -2.56
N PHE A 180 -16.66 -12.83 -1.30
CA PHE A 180 -16.76 -13.93 -0.35
C PHE A 180 -17.45 -13.42 0.92
N ASP A 181 -18.53 -14.09 1.33
CA ASP A 181 -19.23 -13.80 2.58
C ASP A 181 -18.70 -14.69 3.72
N PRO A 182 -17.87 -14.17 4.64
CA PRO A 182 -17.38 -14.96 5.77
C PRO A 182 -18.47 -15.26 6.81
N ALA A 183 -19.62 -14.58 6.79
CA ALA A 183 -20.74 -14.93 7.67
C ALA A 183 -21.49 -16.18 7.18
N ASN A 184 -21.50 -16.41 5.87
CA ASN A 184 -22.10 -17.60 5.24
C ASN A 184 -21.16 -18.17 4.15
N PRO A 185 -20.04 -18.81 4.52
CA PRO A 185 -19.02 -19.25 3.57
C PRO A 185 -19.55 -20.23 2.52
N ASP A 186 -19.45 -19.86 1.24
CA ASP A 186 -19.73 -20.73 0.09
C ASP A 186 -18.56 -20.66 -0.90
N ILE A 187 -17.62 -21.61 -0.75
CA ILE A 187 -16.39 -21.66 -1.55
C ILE A 187 -16.72 -21.97 -3.01
N ASP A 188 -17.68 -22.86 -3.29
CA ASP A 188 -18.00 -23.29 -4.65
C ASP A 188 -18.66 -22.16 -5.43
N ALA A 189 -19.62 -21.44 -4.82
CA ALA A 189 -20.21 -20.25 -5.41
C ALA A 189 -19.17 -19.15 -5.65
N THR A 190 -18.26 -18.94 -4.69
CA THR A 190 -17.17 -17.97 -4.82
C THR A 190 -16.28 -18.30 -6.02
N ILE A 191 -15.85 -19.57 -6.15
CA ILE A 191 -15.02 -20.02 -7.28
C ILE A 191 -15.75 -19.87 -8.62
N ALA A 192 -17.06 -20.16 -8.67
CA ALA A 192 -17.86 -19.95 -9.86
C ALA A 192 -17.90 -18.46 -10.28
N GLY A 193 -18.00 -17.55 -9.31
CA GLY A 193 -17.99 -16.09 -9.53
C GLY A 193 -16.63 -15.52 -9.95
N LEU A 194 -15.51 -16.13 -9.55
CA LEU A 194 -14.17 -15.62 -9.82
C LEU A 194 -13.88 -15.36 -11.31
N THR A 195 -14.46 -16.16 -12.21
CA THR A 195 -14.25 -15.98 -13.66
C THR A 195 -14.74 -14.62 -14.13
N GLU A 196 -15.91 -14.20 -13.68
CA GLU A 196 -16.49 -12.90 -14.01
C GLU A 196 -15.68 -11.77 -13.36
N MET A 197 -15.30 -11.93 -12.08
CA MET A 197 -14.51 -10.93 -11.35
C MET A 197 -13.14 -10.68 -12.00
N VAL A 198 -12.42 -11.74 -12.38
CA VAL A 198 -11.13 -11.64 -13.08
C VAL A 198 -11.32 -11.00 -14.46
N GLY A 199 -12.40 -11.34 -15.16
CA GLY A 199 -12.76 -10.72 -16.44
C GLY A 199 -13.02 -9.21 -16.31
N ALA A 200 -13.83 -8.81 -15.34
CA ALA A 200 -14.13 -7.42 -15.04
C ALA A 200 -12.87 -6.63 -14.65
N TYR A 201 -12.00 -7.20 -13.81
CA TYR A 201 -10.74 -6.58 -13.44
C TYR A 201 -9.83 -6.33 -14.67
N ARG A 202 -9.71 -7.31 -15.57
CA ARG A 202 -8.92 -7.17 -16.82
C ARG A 202 -9.49 -6.07 -17.70
N ALA A 203 -10.81 -5.99 -17.84
CA ALA A 203 -11.47 -4.94 -18.61
C ALA A 203 -11.21 -3.55 -18.01
N ASP A 204 -11.35 -3.41 -16.69
CA ASP A 204 -11.10 -2.17 -15.97
C ASP A 204 -9.63 -1.71 -16.08
N TYR A 205 -8.68 -2.63 -15.93
CA TYR A 205 -7.26 -2.32 -16.09
C TYR A 205 -6.92 -1.88 -17.51
N THR A 206 -7.50 -2.56 -18.50
CA THR A 206 -7.35 -2.19 -19.91
C THR A 206 -7.93 -0.81 -20.19
N ALA A 207 -9.14 -0.53 -19.69
CA ALA A 207 -9.76 0.78 -19.82
C ALA A 207 -8.96 1.89 -19.14
N TYR A 208 -8.36 1.62 -17.97
CA TYR A 208 -7.45 2.55 -17.30
C TYR A 208 -6.24 2.85 -18.18
N TYR A 209 -5.57 1.81 -18.69
CA TYR A 209 -4.40 1.97 -19.55
C TYR A 209 -4.73 2.79 -20.81
N GLU A 210 -5.84 2.49 -21.48
CA GLU A 210 -6.27 3.20 -22.69
C GLU A 210 -6.60 4.68 -22.44
N ARG A 211 -7.17 5.03 -21.28
CA ARG A 211 -7.43 6.44 -20.92
C ARG A 211 -6.16 7.22 -20.56
N CYS A 212 -5.16 6.55 -20.00
CA CYS A 212 -3.98 7.19 -19.41
C CYS A 212 -2.72 7.09 -20.29
N LYS A 213 -2.72 6.27 -21.35
CA LYS A 213 -1.57 6.14 -22.24
C LYS A 213 -1.33 7.41 -23.05
N HIS A 214 -0.06 7.66 -23.30
CA HIS A 214 0.45 8.65 -24.24
C HIS A 214 1.20 7.93 -25.38
N ASP A 215 1.55 8.65 -26.44
CA ASP A 215 2.23 8.09 -27.62
C ASP A 215 3.54 7.37 -27.28
N ASN A 216 4.20 7.75 -26.19
CA ASN A 216 5.43 7.14 -25.70
C ASN A 216 5.24 6.16 -24.51
N SER A 217 4.01 5.77 -24.20
CA SER A 217 3.75 4.82 -23.11
C SER A 217 4.18 3.39 -23.50
N PRO A 218 4.74 2.62 -22.55
CA PRO A 218 5.05 1.21 -22.79
C PRO A 218 3.75 0.41 -23.00
N THR A 219 3.85 -0.75 -23.64
CA THR A 219 2.70 -1.65 -23.82
C THR A 219 2.05 -2.01 -22.48
N ILE A 220 0.74 -2.27 -22.52
CA ILE A 220 0.01 -2.73 -21.33
C ILE A 220 0.70 -3.96 -20.73
N ARG A 221 0.85 -3.95 -19.40
CA ARG A 221 1.35 -5.11 -18.66
C ARG A 221 0.28 -6.20 -18.62
N ASP A 222 0.64 -7.38 -18.14
CA ASP A 222 -0.30 -8.44 -17.76
C ASP A 222 -1.57 -7.83 -17.09
N PRO A 223 -2.79 -8.10 -17.57
CA PRO A 223 -3.99 -7.43 -17.08
C PRO A 223 -4.59 -8.06 -15.81
N ASN A 224 -3.99 -9.11 -15.26
CA ASN A 224 -4.47 -9.76 -14.03
C ASN A 224 -4.16 -8.97 -12.77
N ALA A 225 -4.95 -9.12 -11.72
CA ALA A 225 -4.59 -8.59 -10.40
C ALA A 225 -3.33 -9.29 -9.87
N VAL A 226 -2.56 -8.59 -9.04
CA VAL A 226 -1.46 -9.20 -8.27
C VAL A 226 -1.94 -9.55 -6.87
N VAL A 227 -2.78 -8.70 -6.29
CA VAL A 227 -3.28 -8.81 -4.91
C VAL A 227 -4.77 -9.13 -4.94
N TYR A 228 -5.16 -10.16 -4.18
CA TYR A 228 -6.52 -10.63 -4.00
C TYR A 228 -6.85 -10.54 -2.51
N LEU A 229 -7.84 -9.72 -2.16
CA LEU A 229 -8.28 -9.53 -0.78
C LEU A 229 -9.54 -10.37 -0.55
N VAL A 230 -9.53 -11.24 0.47
CA VAL A 230 -10.62 -12.16 0.77
C VAL A 230 -11.20 -11.79 2.14
N PRO A 231 -12.41 -11.21 2.21
CA PRO A 231 -13.03 -10.80 3.47
C PRO A 231 -13.05 -11.90 4.53
N GLY A 232 -12.60 -11.58 5.75
CA GLY A 232 -12.53 -12.53 6.87
C GLY A 232 -11.52 -13.68 6.72
N VAL A 233 -10.73 -13.72 5.64
CA VAL A 233 -9.80 -14.82 5.31
C VAL A 233 -8.35 -14.36 5.21
N GLY A 234 -8.08 -13.26 4.52
CA GLY A 234 -6.73 -12.72 4.37
C GLY A 234 -6.43 -12.26 2.95
N MET A 235 -5.15 -12.26 2.60
CA MET A 235 -4.65 -11.76 1.31
C MET A 235 -3.91 -12.86 0.55
N ILE A 236 -4.18 -12.95 -0.74
CA ILE A 236 -3.46 -13.81 -1.68
C ILE A 236 -2.74 -12.92 -2.69
N THR A 237 -1.45 -13.16 -2.90
CA THR A 237 -0.67 -12.47 -3.92
C THR A 237 -0.07 -13.45 -4.92
N SER A 238 -0.05 -13.10 -6.20
CA SER A 238 0.42 -13.99 -7.28
C SER A 238 1.46 -13.31 -8.16
N ALA A 239 2.65 -13.90 -8.27
CA ALA A 239 3.76 -13.39 -9.09
C ALA A 239 4.55 -14.51 -9.76
N LYS A 240 5.54 -14.19 -10.61
CA LYS A 240 6.32 -15.19 -11.35
C LYS A 240 7.12 -16.16 -10.46
N GLU A 241 7.45 -15.73 -9.24
CA GLU A 241 8.26 -16.46 -8.27
C GLU A 241 7.81 -16.13 -6.84
N LYS A 242 8.13 -17.00 -5.88
CA LYS A 242 7.69 -16.88 -4.49
C LYS A 242 8.18 -15.60 -3.81
N ALA A 243 9.43 -15.19 -4.06
CA ALA A 243 10.00 -13.98 -3.46
C ALA A 243 9.21 -12.74 -3.89
N THR A 244 8.95 -12.59 -5.19
CA THR A 244 8.14 -11.47 -5.70
C THR A 244 6.69 -11.55 -5.20
N ALA A 245 6.08 -12.73 -5.10
CA ALA A 245 4.72 -12.87 -4.56
C ALA A 245 4.66 -12.42 -3.10
N GLN A 246 5.65 -12.81 -2.28
CA GLN A 246 5.76 -12.36 -0.90
C GLN A 246 5.93 -10.85 -0.80
N ILE A 247 6.90 -10.30 -1.51
CA ILE A 247 7.17 -8.85 -1.51
C ILE A 247 5.90 -8.08 -1.91
N SER A 248 5.15 -8.54 -2.92
CA SER A 248 3.89 -7.89 -3.30
C SER A 248 2.81 -7.88 -2.20
N GLY A 249 2.89 -8.76 -1.20
CA GLY A 249 1.99 -8.76 -0.04
C GLY A 249 2.50 -7.93 1.14
N GLU A 250 3.74 -7.46 1.08
CA GLU A 250 4.31 -6.53 2.07
C GLU A 250 4.01 -5.05 1.70
N PHE A 251 3.30 -4.82 0.59
CA PHE A 251 2.92 -3.51 0.03
C PHE A 251 1.40 -3.32 0.02
#